data_AF-A0A2D3W0A4-F1
#
_entry.id   AF-A0A2D3W0A4-F1
#
_cell.length_a   1.000
_cell.length_b   1.000
_cell.length_c   1.000
_cell.angle_alpha   90.00
_cell.angle_beta   90.00
_cell.angle_gamma   90.00
#
_symmetry.space_group_name_H-M   'P 1'
#
loop_
_entity.id
_entity.type
_entity.pdbx_description
1 polymer ?
#
loop_
_entity_poly.entity_id
_entity_poly.type
_entity_poly.pdbx_seq_one_letter_code
_entity_poly.pdbx_strand_id
1 'polypeptide(L)'
;MCVKRSMMQKRAYIWSKVTRYFHWILVVCIAFTFASALFENGLLLHIVFGSIAGGLLTFRLVWGFVGPTHAKFVNFNFSLSDLFYYLTNLFKDRKIYAGHNPAASWATVLLIIFGFFCTISGVLLMGSEEDRGLFSFIPVSYHEIFFQIHVISKNIVGVVALIHIVGAFLEHFWHKTKIINTMIDGYKNLDIPDIKTTFFQKAFGTFAIIVSIFMGVFTLVSPNYSLMSKNTHEVFYHEDNPAFAKQCSECHNLYPPILLPKASWEVVLSDPTEHFRENLSEKVPDFESIKEYIFAHSAESATNEISRKILQSTDGQNIYRITRTGYWKETHAQIPRNAYKHPKIKTKSNCSACHENFGISNYINDEDITLKYFSFSEALKIYLHLNK
;
A
#
# COMPACT_ATOMS: atom_id res chain seq x y z
N MET A 1 -54.44 -43.63 -2.95
CA MET A 1 -54.29 -42.18 -2.70
C MET A 1 -52.84 -41.87 -2.40
N CYS A 2 -52.13 -41.27 -3.35
CA CYS A 2 -50.71 -40.95 -3.24
C CYS A 2 -50.55 -39.60 -2.53
N VAL A 3 -50.25 -39.62 -1.22
CA VAL A 3 -49.89 -38.39 -0.50
C VAL A 3 -48.47 -38.02 -0.92
N LYS A 4 -48.35 -37.01 -1.79
CA LYS A 4 -47.11 -36.26 -2.02
C LYS A 4 -46.69 -35.68 -0.66
N ARG A 5 -45.82 -36.39 0.06
CA ARG A 5 -45.06 -35.82 1.17
C ARG A 5 -44.16 -34.77 0.54
N SER A 6 -44.58 -33.50 0.55
CA SER A 6 -43.67 -32.40 0.24
C SER A 6 -42.55 -32.51 1.26
N MET A 7 -41.35 -32.92 0.81
CA MET A 7 -40.15 -32.75 1.60
C MET A 7 -39.97 -31.24 1.75
N MET A 8 -40.56 -30.64 2.79
CA MET A 8 -40.19 -29.31 3.23
C MET A 8 -38.69 -29.37 3.51
N GLN A 9 -37.92 -28.81 2.59
CA GLN A 9 -36.48 -28.73 2.69
C GLN A 9 -36.17 -27.87 3.90
N LYS A 10 -35.86 -28.50 5.04
CA LYS A 10 -35.54 -27.77 6.27
C LYS A 10 -34.31 -26.90 6.02
N ARG A 11 -34.42 -25.63 6.38
CA ARG A 11 -33.39 -24.60 6.22
C ARG A 11 -32.82 -24.28 7.59
N ALA A 12 -31.51 -24.41 7.73
CA ALA A 12 -30.76 -24.02 8.91
C ALA A 12 -30.03 -22.70 8.66
N TYR A 13 -30.07 -21.80 9.63
CA TYR A 13 -29.29 -20.57 9.64
C TYR A 13 -27.86 -20.87 10.09
N ILE A 14 -26.89 -20.73 9.18
CA ILE A 14 -25.49 -21.15 9.38
C ILE A 14 -24.56 -19.97 9.61
N TRP A 15 -24.71 -18.91 8.81
CA TRP A 15 -23.82 -17.74 8.86
C TRP A 15 -24.55 -16.54 9.40
N SER A 16 -23.99 -15.89 10.42
CA SER A 16 -24.58 -14.67 10.96
C SER A 16 -24.50 -13.50 9.96
N LYS A 17 -25.46 -12.57 10.00
CA LYS A 17 -25.45 -11.35 9.16
C LYS A 17 -24.10 -10.62 9.24
N VAL A 18 -23.60 -10.44 10.46
CA VAL A 18 -22.31 -9.80 10.72
C VAL A 18 -21.16 -10.52 10.01
N THR A 19 -21.11 -11.86 10.09
CA THR A 19 -20.08 -12.65 9.40
C THR A 19 -20.16 -12.52 7.88
N ARG A 20 -21.36 -12.38 7.32
CA ARG A 20 -21.55 -12.20 5.87
C ARG A 20 -21.14 -10.80 5.40
N TYR A 21 -21.55 -9.75 6.12
CA TYR A 21 -21.10 -8.38 5.83
C TYR A 21 -19.59 -8.27 5.92
N PHE A 22 -19.00 -8.79 7.01
CA PHE A 22 -17.56 -8.90 7.17
C PHE A 22 -16.89 -9.53 5.94
N HIS A 23 -17.36 -10.69 5.50
CA HIS A 23 -16.77 -11.42 4.38
C HIS A 23 -16.82 -10.61 3.09
N TRP A 24 -17.99 -10.07 2.72
CA TRP A 24 -18.13 -9.34 1.47
C TRP A 24 -17.37 -8.01 1.45
N ILE A 25 -17.31 -7.30 2.58
CA ILE A 25 -16.48 -6.10 2.69
C ILE A 25 -15.00 -6.47 2.51
N LEU A 26 -14.54 -7.55 3.16
CA LEU A 26 -13.17 -8.02 3.01
C LEU A 26 -12.85 -8.44 1.56
N VAL A 27 -13.78 -9.13 0.87
CA VAL A 27 -13.64 -9.49 -0.55
C VAL A 27 -13.48 -8.24 -1.42
N VAL A 28 -14.31 -7.21 -1.19
CA VAL A 28 -14.20 -5.93 -1.89
C VAL A 28 -12.86 -5.27 -1.60
N CYS A 29 -12.47 -5.15 -0.32
CA CYS A 29 -11.19 -4.55 0.05
C CYS A 29 -10.00 -5.26 -0.62
N ILE A 30 -9.95 -6.59 -0.57
CA ILE A 30 -8.89 -7.37 -1.23
C ILE A 30 -8.89 -7.13 -2.75
N ALA A 31 -10.06 -7.16 -3.40
CA ALA A 31 -10.14 -6.90 -4.83
C ALA A 31 -9.59 -5.50 -5.19
N PHE A 32 -9.96 -4.48 -4.42
CA PHE A 32 -9.51 -3.12 -4.65
C PHE A 32 -8.05 -2.87 -4.27
N THR A 33 -7.47 -3.56 -3.27
CA THR A 33 -6.03 -3.45 -2.99
C THR A 33 -5.19 -4.03 -4.13
N PHE A 34 -5.62 -5.16 -4.70
CA PHE A 34 -4.98 -5.72 -5.90
C PHE A 34 -5.17 -4.83 -7.12
N ALA A 35 -6.37 -4.28 -7.34
CA ALA A 35 -6.64 -3.41 -8.49
C ALA A 35 -5.88 -2.08 -8.41
N SER A 36 -5.87 -1.43 -7.24
CA SER A 36 -5.14 -0.18 -7.02
C SER A 36 -3.64 -0.33 -7.20
N ALA A 37 -3.07 -1.49 -6.85
CA ALA A 37 -1.64 -1.78 -7.08
C ALA A 37 -1.24 -1.88 -8.56
N LEU A 38 -2.21 -1.91 -9.50
CA LEU A 38 -1.93 -1.87 -10.94
C LEU A 38 -1.71 -0.45 -11.48
N PHE A 39 -2.00 0.57 -10.68
CA PHE A 39 -1.91 1.98 -11.06
C PHE A 39 -0.83 2.69 -10.24
N GLU A 40 0.04 3.48 -10.88
CA GLU A 40 1.14 4.18 -10.20
C GLU A 40 0.62 5.22 -9.18
N ASN A 41 -0.50 5.89 -9.46
CA ASN A 41 -1.20 6.78 -8.53
C ASN A 41 -2.21 6.07 -7.62
N GLY A 42 -2.19 4.74 -7.58
CA GLY A 42 -3.14 3.92 -6.82
C GLY A 42 -2.82 3.81 -5.33
N LEU A 43 -1.69 4.35 -4.86
CA LEU A 43 -1.18 4.15 -3.49
C LEU A 43 -2.19 4.58 -2.42
N LEU A 44 -2.83 5.75 -2.56
CA LEU A 44 -3.85 6.21 -1.59
C LEU A 44 -5.00 5.20 -1.48
N LEU A 45 -5.53 4.73 -2.61
CA LEU A 45 -6.61 3.74 -2.61
C LEU A 45 -6.13 2.41 -2.04
N HIS A 46 -4.90 2.00 -2.36
CA HIS A 46 -4.29 0.79 -1.81
C HIS A 46 -4.24 0.85 -0.28
N ILE A 47 -3.80 1.97 0.29
CA ILE A 47 -3.74 2.20 1.73
C ILE A 47 -5.13 2.24 2.35
N VAL A 48 -6.09 2.93 1.72
CA VAL A 48 -7.48 3.02 2.22
C VAL A 48 -8.11 1.63 2.29
N PHE A 49 -8.09 0.85 1.22
CA PHE A 49 -8.67 -0.49 1.25
C PHE A 49 -7.85 -1.48 2.10
N GLY A 50 -6.52 -1.32 2.13
CA GLY A 50 -5.61 -2.11 2.96
C GLY A 50 -5.82 -1.88 4.45
N SER A 51 -6.06 -0.64 4.88
CA SER A 51 -6.37 -0.30 6.27
C SER A 51 -7.73 -0.88 6.70
N ILE A 52 -8.77 -0.77 5.87
CA ILE A 52 -10.08 -1.40 6.14
C ILE A 52 -9.91 -2.93 6.27
N ALA A 53 -9.19 -3.56 5.33
CA ALA A 53 -8.91 -5.00 5.38
C ALA A 53 -8.13 -5.37 6.66
N GLY A 54 -7.12 -4.58 7.04
CA GLY A 54 -6.33 -4.77 8.24
C GLY A 54 -7.16 -4.72 9.53
N GLY A 55 -8.04 -3.71 9.64
CA GLY A 55 -8.99 -3.60 10.74
C GLY A 55 -9.89 -4.83 10.82
N LEU A 56 -10.51 -5.19 9.70
CA LEU A 56 -11.36 -6.38 9.60
C LEU A 56 -10.59 -7.66 10.00
N LEU A 57 -9.40 -7.90 9.48
CA LEU A 57 -8.60 -9.07 9.80
C LEU A 57 -8.22 -9.13 11.28
N THR A 58 -7.88 -8.00 11.89
CA THR A 58 -7.60 -7.88 13.33
C THR A 58 -8.84 -8.30 14.14
N PHE A 59 -10.01 -7.78 13.80
CA PHE A 59 -11.25 -8.18 14.46
C PHE A 59 -11.63 -9.64 14.17
N ARG A 60 -11.27 -10.17 12.99
CA ARG A 60 -11.55 -11.56 12.60
C ARG A 60 -10.79 -12.56 13.43
N LEU A 61 -9.56 -12.24 13.83
CA LEU A 61 -8.76 -13.04 14.77
C LEU A 61 -9.54 -13.20 16.08
N VAL A 62 -10.02 -12.11 16.66
CA VAL A 62 -10.85 -12.12 17.89
C VAL A 62 -12.17 -12.88 17.66
N TRP A 63 -12.84 -12.61 16.53
CA TRP A 63 -14.10 -13.26 16.15
C TRP A 63 -13.98 -14.79 16.01
N GLY A 64 -12.79 -15.29 15.71
CA GLY A 64 -12.50 -16.72 15.65
C GLY A 64 -12.51 -17.43 17.01
N PHE A 65 -12.54 -16.69 18.11
CA PHE A 65 -12.67 -17.26 19.47
C PHE A 65 -14.06 -16.99 20.06
N VAL A 66 -14.56 -15.76 19.92
CA VAL A 66 -15.80 -15.31 20.58
C VAL A 66 -17.05 -15.38 19.70
N GLY A 67 -16.89 -15.65 18.40
CA GLY A 67 -17.97 -15.66 17.42
C GLY A 67 -18.98 -16.82 17.58
N PRO A 68 -20.01 -16.88 16.71
CA PRO A 68 -20.95 -17.99 16.68
C PRO A 68 -20.28 -19.30 16.25
N THR A 69 -20.93 -20.44 16.49
CA THR A 69 -20.39 -21.80 16.32
C THR A 69 -19.51 -21.95 15.07
N HIS A 70 -20.04 -21.73 13.88
CA HIS A 70 -19.30 -21.97 12.62
C HIS A 70 -18.18 -20.94 12.33
N ALA A 71 -18.10 -19.84 13.08
CA ALA A 71 -17.02 -18.86 12.94
C ALA A 71 -15.79 -19.18 13.80
N LYS A 72 -15.94 -20.02 14.83
CA LYS A 72 -14.88 -20.33 15.79
C LYS A 72 -13.84 -21.29 15.22
N PHE A 73 -12.57 -21.03 15.47
CA PHE A 73 -11.46 -21.87 15.01
C PHE A 73 -11.49 -23.30 15.57
N VAL A 74 -12.07 -23.50 16.76
CA VAL A 74 -12.25 -24.85 17.33
C VAL A 74 -13.13 -25.76 16.47
N ASN A 75 -14.02 -25.18 15.65
CA ASN A 75 -14.91 -25.92 14.77
C ASN A 75 -14.34 -26.09 13.34
N PHE A 76 -13.07 -25.73 13.14
CA PHE A 76 -12.39 -25.90 11.86
C PHE A 76 -11.71 -27.27 11.84
N ASN A 77 -11.64 -27.87 10.66
CA ASN A 77 -10.93 -29.12 10.48
C ASN A 77 -9.52 -28.85 9.94
N PHE A 78 -8.51 -29.01 10.80
CA PHE A 78 -7.09 -28.89 10.45
C PHE A 78 -6.38 -30.25 10.31
N SER A 79 -7.12 -31.35 10.20
CA SER A 79 -6.55 -32.66 9.89
C SER A 79 -6.00 -32.66 8.46
N LEU A 80 -4.69 -32.91 8.31
CA LEU A 80 -4.06 -33.06 6.99
C LEU A 80 -4.64 -34.27 6.25
N SER A 81 -4.92 -35.37 6.95
CA SER A 81 -5.55 -36.56 6.35
C SER A 81 -6.91 -36.23 5.74
N ASP A 82 -7.75 -35.48 6.46
CA ASP A 82 -9.08 -35.10 5.96
C ASP A 82 -9.00 -34.10 4.80
N LEU A 83 -7.98 -33.23 4.80
CA LEU A 83 -7.70 -32.35 3.66
C LEU A 83 -7.34 -33.17 2.41
N PHE A 84 -6.37 -34.08 2.51
CA PHE A 84 -5.97 -34.92 1.39
C PHE A 84 -7.12 -35.82 0.91
N TYR A 85 -7.89 -36.39 1.84
CA TYR A 85 -9.08 -37.16 1.51
C TYR A 85 -10.10 -36.32 0.75
N TYR A 86 -10.40 -35.12 1.24
CA TYR A 86 -11.33 -34.20 0.60
C TYR A 86 -10.88 -33.81 -0.81
N LEU A 87 -9.60 -33.47 -1.00
CA LEU A 87 -9.05 -33.07 -2.30
C LEU A 87 -9.03 -34.22 -3.31
N THR A 88 -8.67 -35.43 -2.88
CA THR A 88 -8.61 -36.61 -3.77
C THR A 88 -9.98 -37.18 -4.12
N ASN A 89 -11.00 -36.91 -3.29
CA ASN A 89 -12.38 -37.37 -3.51
C ASN A 89 -13.34 -36.25 -3.91
N LEU A 90 -12.83 -35.07 -4.31
CA LEU A 90 -13.63 -33.89 -4.62
C LEU A 90 -14.78 -34.17 -5.61
N PHE A 91 -14.53 -35.00 -6.63
CA PHE A 91 -15.55 -35.34 -7.62
C PHE A 91 -16.29 -36.67 -7.34
N LYS A 92 -15.86 -37.42 -6.32
CA LYS A 92 -16.37 -38.75 -5.97
C LYS A 92 -17.34 -38.71 -4.78
N ASP A 93 -17.01 -37.94 -3.75
CA ASP A 93 -17.82 -37.77 -2.55
C ASP A 93 -18.56 -36.42 -2.58
N ARG A 94 -19.84 -36.43 -2.20
CA ARG A 94 -20.68 -35.23 -2.10
C ARG A 94 -21.06 -34.92 -0.66
N LYS A 95 -20.23 -35.32 0.31
CA LYS A 95 -20.40 -34.98 1.72
C LYS A 95 -20.65 -33.48 1.92
N ILE A 96 -21.79 -33.16 2.51
CA ILE A 96 -22.18 -31.77 2.78
C ILE A 96 -21.74 -31.41 4.20
N TYR A 97 -20.84 -30.44 4.31
CA TYR A 97 -20.39 -29.90 5.60
C TYR A 97 -21.33 -28.78 6.08
N ALA A 98 -21.64 -28.74 7.37
CA ALA A 98 -22.50 -27.69 7.93
C ALA A 98 -21.83 -26.30 7.89
N GLY A 99 -20.57 -26.22 8.35
CA GLY A 99 -19.72 -25.03 8.28
C GLY A 99 -18.67 -25.15 7.19
N HIS A 100 -17.39 -25.02 7.57
CA HIS A 100 -16.25 -25.19 6.66
C HIS A 100 -16.00 -26.68 6.36
N ASN A 101 -15.72 -27.00 5.09
CA ASN A 101 -15.05 -28.25 4.73
C ASN A 101 -13.53 -28.13 5.05
N PRO A 102 -12.75 -29.24 5.06
CA PRO A 102 -11.32 -29.19 5.42
C PRO A 102 -10.52 -28.19 4.56
N ALA A 103 -10.74 -28.16 3.25
CA ALA A 103 -10.04 -27.21 2.36
C ALA A 103 -10.39 -25.74 2.69
N ALA A 104 -11.65 -25.45 2.99
CA ALA A 104 -12.11 -24.12 3.37
C ALA A 104 -11.57 -23.70 4.74
N SER A 105 -11.42 -24.64 5.69
CA SER A 105 -10.77 -24.37 6.99
C SER A 105 -9.32 -23.92 6.81
N TRP A 106 -8.54 -24.63 6.00
CA TRP A 106 -7.17 -24.25 5.67
C TRP A 106 -7.10 -22.93 4.91
N ALA A 107 -7.90 -22.76 3.86
CA ALA A 107 -7.93 -21.51 3.08
C ALA A 107 -8.25 -20.29 3.96
N THR A 108 -9.22 -20.42 4.87
CA THR A 108 -9.61 -19.33 5.78
C THR A 108 -8.47 -18.92 6.70
N VAL A 109 -7.77 -19.88 7.31
CA VAL A 109 -6.65 -19.57 8.22
C VAL A 109 -5.47 -18.99 7.47
N LEU A 110 -5.12 -19.52 6.29
CA LEU A 110 -4.05 -18.97 5.45
C LEU A 110 -4.35 -17.53 5.03
N LEU A 111 -5.58 -17.24 4.59
CA LEU A 111 -6.00 -15.87 4.23
C LEU A 111 -5.93 -14.92 5.43
N ILE A 112 -6.29 -15.38 6.62
CA ILE A 112 -6.20 -14.56 7.83
C ILE A 112 -4.75 -14.26 8.21
N ILE A 113 -3.90 -15.30 8.29
CA ILE A 113 -2.50 -15.16 8.69
C ILE A 113 -1.72 -14.30 7.70
N PHE A 114 -1.76 -14.65 6.42
CA PHE A 114 -1.00 -13.92 5.40
C PHE A 114 -1.63 -12.57 5.09
N GLY A 115 -2.94 -12.42 5.19
CA GLY A 115 -3.58 -11.11 5.12
C GLY A 115 -3.11 -10.18 6.25
N PHE A 116 -2.97 -10.72 7.47
CA PHE A 116 -2.47 -9.96 8.61
C PHE A 116 -0.99 -9.59 8.45
N PHE A 117 -0.14 -10.52 8.00
CA PHE A 117 1.26 -10.21 7.68
C PHE A 117 1.39 -9.18 6.55
N CYS A 118 0.57 -9.29 5.51
CA CYS A 118 0.53 -8.31 4.42
C CYS A 118 0.15 -6.92 4.94
N THR A 119 -0.83 -6.85 5.85
CA THR A 119 -1.26 -5.58 6.46
C THR A 119 -0.15 -4.97 7.31
N ILE A 120 0.43 -5.74 8.23
CA ILE A 120 1.50 -5.25 9.12
C ILE A 120 2.71 -4.79 8.30
N SER A 121 3.18 -5.61 7.37
CA SER A 121 4.30 -5.24 6.51
C SER A 121 4.01 -4.00 5.67
N GLY A 122 2.77 -3.81 5.20
CA GLY A 122 2.38 -2.59 4.49
C GLY A 122 2.42 -1.33 5.36
N VAL A 123 1.99 -1.43 6.62
CA VAL A 123 2.07 -0.32 7.58
C VAL A 123 3.54 -0.03 7.96
N LEU A 124 4.38 -1.04 8.06
CA LEU A 124 5.81 -0.88 8.32
C LEU A 124 6.55 -0.27 7.12
N LEU A 125 6.19 -0.67 5.89
CA LEU A 125 6.71 -0.08 4.65
C LEU A 125 6.39 1.41 4.57
N MET A 126 5.17 1.81 4.94
CA MET A 126 4.80 3.22 5.01
C MET A 126 5.71 4.02 5.97
N GLY A 127 6.11 3.41 7.08
CA GLY A 127 7.09 3.99 7.98
C GLY A 127 8.49 4.09 7.37
N SER A 128 9.00 2.99 6.82
CA SER A 128 10.39 2.88 6.37
C SER A 128 10.69 3.50 5.00
N GLU A 129 9.69 3.63 4.13
CA GLU A 129 9.84 4.08 2.74
C GLU A 129 9.28 5.48 2.54
N GLU A 130 8.02 5.66 2.92
CA GLU A 130 7.28 6.92 2.75
C GLU A 130 7.57 7.93 3.85
N ASP A 131 8.24 7.49 4.92
CA ASP A 131 8.47 8.29 6.11
C ASP A 131 7.14 8.85 6.67
N ARG A 132 6.12 7.98 6.74
CA ARG A 132 4.76 8.35 7.15
C ARG A 132 4.20 7.41 8.21
N GLY A 133 3.27 7.94 8.99
CA GLY A 133 2.48 7.19 9.95
C GLY A 133 3.20 6.84 11.25
N LEU A 134 2.61 5.92 12.01
CA LEU A 134 3.05 5.54 13.36
C LEU A 134 4.51 5.02 13.41
N PHE A 135 5.03 4.52 12.29
CA PHE A 135 6.32 3.85 12.20
C PHE A 135 7.35 4.63 11.37
N SER A 136 7.16 5.94 11.18
CA SER A 136 8.09 6.81 10.44
C SER A 136 9.50 6.87 11.03
N PHE A 137 9.69 6.41 12.28
CA PHE A 137 11.01 6.32 12.93
C PHE A 137 11.83 5.10 12.46
N ILE A 138 11.25 4.20 11.66
CA ILE A 138 11.93 2.98 11.24
C ILE A 138 12.98 3.32 10.16
N PRO A 139 14.24 2.89 10.34
CA PRO A 139 15.27 3.13 9.34
C PRO A 139 14.95 2.46 8.00
N VAL A 140 15.26 3.17 6.92
CA VAL A 140 15.09 2.70 5.53
C VAL A 140 15.84 1.38 5.24
N SER A 141 16.87 1.03 6.02
CA SER A 141 17.60 -0.24 5.87
C SER A 141 16.71 -1.48 6.04
N TYR A 142 15.57 -1.35 6.73
CA TYR A 142 14.60 -2.45 6.90
C TYR A 142 13.58 -2.55 5.76
N HIS A 143 13.55 -1.59 4.82
CA HIS A 143 12.63 -1.56 3.68
C HIS A 143 12.57 -2.91 2.97
N GLU A 144 13.74 -3.48 2.60
CA GLU A 144 13.80 -4.70 1.80
C GLU A 144 13.14 -5.89 2.51
N ILE A 145 13.30 -5.98 3.83
CA ILE A 145 12.70 -7.05 4.63
C ILE A 145 11.17 -6.91 4.63
N PHE A 146 10.66 -5.71 4.89
CA PHE A 146 9.21 -5.49 4.91
C PHE A 146 8.59 -5.63 3.52
N PHE A 147 9.30 -5.18 2.48
CA PHE A 147 8.89 -5.32 1.09
C PHE A 147 8.76 -6.79 0.71
N GLN A 148 9.77 -7.61 1.03
CA GLN A 148 9.72 -9.05 0.77
C GLN A 148 8.59 -9.74 1.53
N ILE A 149 8.40 -9.43 2.81
CA ILE A 149 7.29 -9.99 3.61
C ILE A 149 5.94 -9.60 2.97
N HIS A 150 5.79 -8.34 2.54
CA HIS A 150 4.57 -7.85 1.91
C HIS A 150 4.30 -8.57 0.58
N VAL A 151 5.32 -8.70 -0.28
CA VAL A 151 5.22 -9.36 -1.59
C VAL A 151 4.93 -10.85 -1.46
N ILE A 152 5.61 -11.54 -0.55
CA ILE A 152 5.36 -12.97 -0.30
C ILE A 152 3.93 -13.15 0.24
N SER A 153 3.54 -12.35 1.22
CA SER A 153 2.21 -12.43 1.85
C SER A 153 1.10 -12.13 0.84
N LYS A 154 1.21 -11.07 0.03
CA LYS A 154 0.19 -10.75 -0.98
C LYS A 154 0.08 -11.85 -2.03
N ASN A 155 1.21 -12.46 -2.45
CA ASN A 155 1.19 -13.52 -3.46
C ASN A 155 0.49 -14.77 -2.91
N ILE A 156 0.76 -15.14 -1.65
CA ILE A 156 0.06 -16.24 -0.99
C ILE A 156 -1.44 -15.93 -0.84
N VAL A 157 -1.80 -14.72 -0.39
CA VAL A 157 -3.20 -14.29 -0.31
C VAL A 157 -3.89 -14.40 -1.67
N GLY A 158 -3.26 -13.92 -2.74
CA GLY A 158 -3.80 -13.97 -4.10
C GLY A 158 -4.05 -15.40 -4.58
N VAL A 159 -3.07 -16.29 -4.42
CA VAL A 159 -3.19 -17.71 -4.81
C VAL A 159 -4.27 -18.41 -3.99
N VAL A 160 -4.26 -18.26 -2.66
CA VAL A 160 -5.24 -18.90 -1.78
C VAL A 160 -6.64 -18.34 -2.02
N ALA A 161 -6.80 -17.04 -2.28
CA ALA A 161 -8.07 -16.44 -2.63
C ALA A 161 -8.62 -17.00 -3.95
N LEU A 162 -7.77 -17.17 -4.97
CA LEU A 162 -8.18 -17.80 -6.22
C LEU A 162 -8.64 -19.24 -6.01
N ILE A 163 -7.86 -20.05 -5.28
CA ILE A 163 -8.23 -21.43 -4.92
C ILE A 163 -9.55 -21.44 -4.14
N HIS A 164 -9.74 -20.51 -3.21
CA HIS A 164 -10.96 -20.39 -2.41
C HIS A 164 -12.18 -20.08 -3.30
N ILE A 165 -12.06 -19.16 -4.25
CA ILE A 165 -13.13 -18.80 -5.20
C ILE A 165 -13.48 -20.01 -6.08
N VAL A 166 -12.47 -20.69 -6.64
CA VAL A 166 -12.67 -21.91 -7.44
C VAL A 166 -13.38 -22.98 -6.59
N GLY A 167 -12.93 -23.20 -5.35
CA GLY A 167 -13.56 -24.13 -4.41
C GLY A 167 -15.02 -23.77 -4.11
N ALA A 168 -15.33 -22.48 -3.94
CA ALA A 168 -16.69 -22.00 -3.73
C ALA A 168 -17.59 -22.25 -4.96
N PHE A 169 -17.07 -22.08 -6.17
CA PHE A 169 -17.79 -22.42 -7.39
C PHE A 169 -18.01 -23.93 -7.55
N LEU A 170 -17.01 -24.75 -7.23
CA LEU A 170 -17.15 -26.22 -7.23
C LEU A 170 -18.21 -26.66 -6.21
N GLU A 171 -18.18 -26.13 -4.99
CA GLU A 171 -19.20 -26.37 -3.98
C GLU A 171 -20.61 -25.95 -4.45
N HIS A 172 -20.70 -24.77 -5.07
CA HIS A 172 -21.96 -24.23 -5.56
C HIS A 172 -22.56 -25.05 -6.70
N PHE A 173 -21.77 -25.36 -7.74
CA PHE A 173 -22.26 -25.97 -8.98
C PHE A 173 -22.16 -27.49 -8.98
N TRP A 174 -21.04 -28.06 -8.52
CA TRP A 174 -20.80 -29.50 -8.54
C TRP A 174 -21.46 -30.21 -7.36
N HIS A 175 -21.16 -29.74 -6.14
CA HIS A 175 -21.74 -30.31 -4.91
C HIS A 175 -23.17 -29.81 -4.66
N LYS A 176 -23.63 -28.82 -5.43
CA LYS A 176 -24.98 -28.24 -5.35
C LYS A 176 -25.34 -27.75 -3.95
N THR A 177 -24.34 -27.34 -3.17
CA THR A 177 -24.54 -26.87 -1.80
C THR A 177 -25.10 -25.46 -1.74
N LYS A 178 -25.16 -24.76 -2.89
CA LYS A 178 -25.61 -23.37 -3.03
C LYS A 178 -24.86 -22.41 -2.10
N ILE A 179 -23.58 -22.67 -1.83
CA ILE A 179 -22.79 -21.94 -0.83
C ILE A 179 -22.76 -20.42 -1.07
N ILE A 180 -22.73 -19.97 -2.33
CA ILE A 180 -22.81 -18.54 -2.69
C ILE A 180 -24.13 -17.93 -2.18
N ASN A 181 -25.27 -18.60 -2.36
CA ASN A 181 -26.55 -18.13 -1.81
C ASN A 181 -26.50 -18.11 -0.28
N THR A 182 -25.92 -19.15 0.34
CA THR A 182 -25.72 -19.22 1.80
C THR A 182 -24.87 -18.05 2.33
N MET A 183 -23.95 -17.52 1.52
CA MET A 183 -23.15 -16.32 1.86
C MET A 183 -23.89 -15.00 1.65
N ILE A 184 -25.07 -15.02 1.02
CA ILE A 184 -25.93 -13.85 0.86
C ILE A 184 -27.03 -13.89 1.94
N ASP A 185 -27.82 -14.96 1.99
CA ASP A 185 -28.98 -15.08 2.87
C ASP A 185 -28.65 -15.67 4.26
N GLY A 186 -27.59 -16.47 4.37
CA GLY A 186 -27.16 -17.13 5.61
C GLY A 186 -27.70 -18.54 5.82
N TYR A 187 -28.54 -19.04 4.91
CA TYR A 187 -29.28 -20.28 5.09
C TYR A 187 -28.71 -21.41 4.23
N LYS A 188 -28.69 -22.61 4.81
CA LYS A 188 -28.32 -23.85 4.13
C LYS A 188 -29.44 -24.88 4.27
N ASN A 189 -29.62 -25.69 3.24
CA ASN A 189 -30.61 -26.76 3.23
C ASN A 189 -30.11 -27.98 4.01
N LEU A 190 -30.16 -27.91 5.35
CA LEU A 190 -29.71 -28.94 6.28
C LEU A 190 -30.68 -29.04 7.46
N ASP A 191 -30.88 -30.26 7.97
CA ASP A 191 -31.67 -30.52 9.18
C ASP A 191 -30.76 -30.44 10.42
N ILE A 192 -30.28 -29.23 10.71
CA ILE A 192 -29.47 -28.93 11.90
C ILE A 192 -30.01 -27.68 12.61
N PRO A 193 -29.75 -27.51 13.92
CA PRO A 193 -30.21 -26.33 14.65
C PRO A 193 -29.62 -25.03 14.10
N ASP A 194 -30.42 -23.97 14.10
CA ASP A 194 -29.98 -22.62 13.74
C ASP A 194 -28.89 -22.11 14.69
N ILE A 195 -27.92 -21.37 14.15
CA ILE A 195 -26.98 -20.65 14.99
C ILE A 195 -27.70 -19.57 15.80
N LYS A 196 -27.34 -19.47 17.08
CA LYS A 196 -27.77 -18.37 17.95
C LYS A 196 -26.64 -17.37 18.09
N THR A 197 -26.95 -16.09 17.94
CA THR A 197 -26.00 -14.99 18.17
C THR A 197 -26.44 -14.16 19.36
N THR A 198 -25.52 -13.92 20.29
CA THR A 198 -25.78 -13.08 21.46
C THR A 198 -25.83 -11.60 21.07
N PHE A 199 -26.41 -10.76 21.93
CA PHE A 199 -26.38 -9.31 21.74
C PHE A 199 -24.94 -8.79 21.64
N PHE A 200 -24.05 -9.22 22.54
CA PHE A 200 -22.64 -8.84 22.54
C PHE A 200 -21.92 -9.21 21.23
N GLN A 201 -22.18 -10.39 20.67
CA GLN A 201 -21.61 -10.77 19.37
C GLN A 201 -22.08 -9.84 18.24
N LYS A 202 -23.37 -9.50 18.20
CA LYS A 202 -23.91 -8.58 17.19
C LYS A 202 -23.32 -7.18 17.35
N ALA A 203 -23.27 -6.66 18.57
CA ALA A 203 -22.73 -5.34 18.88
C ALA A 203 -21.24 -5.27 18.52
N PHE A 204 -20.43 -6.22 19.02
CA PHE A 204 -18.99 -6.27 18.76
C PHE A 204 -18.66 -6.35 17.27
N GLY A 205 -19.30 -7.25 16.53
CA GLY A 205 -18.98 -7.39 15.11
C GLY A 205 -19.53 -6.25 14.24
N THR A 206 -20.61 -5.58 14.65
CA THR A 206 -21.07 -4.35 13.99
C THR A 206 -20.10 -3.20 14.27
N PHE A 207 -19.67 -3.04 15.52
CA PHE A 207 -18.66 -2.07 15.93
C PHE A 207 -17.35 -2.27 15.14
N ALA A 208 -16.87 -3.51 15.05
CA ALA A 208 -15.67 -3.86 14.28
C ALA A 208 -15.73 -3.41 12.81
N ILE A 209 -16.87 -3.64 12.15
CA ILE A 209 -17.09 -3.21 10.76
C ILE A 209 -17.10 -1.68 10.66
N ILE A 210 -17.84 -1.00 11.55
CA ILE A 210 -17.94 0.46 11.55
C ILE A 210 -16.56 1.10 11.77
N VAL A 211 -15.79 0.63 12.76
CA VAL A 211 -14.46 1.14 13.05
C VAL A 211 -13.50 0.91 11.88
N SER A 212 -13.56 -0.27 11.25
CA SER A 212 -12.68 -0.57 10.09
C SER A 212 -12.99 0.35 8.91
N ILE A 213 -14.28 0.57 8.60
CA ILE A 213 -14.71 1.49 7.54
C ILE A 213 -14.34 2.92 7.90
N PHE A 214 -14.61 3.36 9.13
CA PHE A 214 -14.27 4.70 9.60
C PHE A 214 -12.77 4.98 9.46
N MET A 215 -11.92 4.03 9.82
CA MET A 215 -10.46 4.15 9.68
C MET A 215 -10.04 4.36 8.21
N GLY A 216 -10.62 3.60 7.28
CA GLY A 216 -10.35 3.78 5.85
C GLY A 216 -10.86 5.11 5.30
N VAL A 217 -12.09 5.50 5.66
CA VAL A 217 -12.69 6.79 5.26
C VAL A 217 -11.90 7.95 5.84
N PHE A 218 -11.47 7.86 7.09
CA PHE A 218 -10.64 8.87 7.74
C PHE A 218 -9.28 9.01 7.02
N THR A 219 -8.69 7.89 6.59
CA THR A 219 -7.46 7.90 5.77
C THR A 219 -7.67 8.55 4.42
N LEU A 220 -8.83 8.36 3.80
CA LEU A 220 -9.17 8.98 2.51
C LEU A 220 -9.40 10.50 2.61
N VAL A 221 -10.09 10.95 3.67
CA VAL A 221 -10.51 12.36 3.82
C VAL A 221 -9.43 13.22 4.49
N SER A 222 -8.65 12.63 5.38
CA SER A 222 -7.67 13.32 6.20
C SER A 222 -6.31 12.61 6.15
N PRO A 223 -5.69 12.45 4.97
CA PRO A 223 -4.46 11.66 4.82
C PRO A 223 -3.35 12.15 5.76
N ASN A 224 -3.16 13.48 5.86
CA ASN A 224 -2.16 14.13 6.71
C ASN A 224 -2.33 13.90 8.23
N TYR A 225 -3.50 13.44 8.68
CA TYR A 225 -3.80 13.18 10.10
C TYR A 225 -4.07 11.70 10.39
N SER A 226 -3.84 10.83 9.41
CA SER A 226 -4.21 9.41 9.47
C SER A 226 -2.97 8.51 9.58
N LEU A 227 -3.10 7.25 9.16
CA LEU A 227 -1.98 6.35 8.94
C LEU A 227 -0.92 6.97 8.01
N MET A 228 -1.28 7.95 7.18
CA MET A 228 -0.38 8.67 6.27
C MET A 228 0.13 10.01 6.83
N SER A 229 0.08 10.24 8.15
CA SER A 229 0.61 11.49 8.74
C SER A 229 2.08 11.67 8.40
N LYS A 230 2.47 12.86 7.94
CA LYS A 230 3.87 13.22 7.63
C LYS A 230 4.76 13.13 8.88
N ASN A 231 6.03 12.77 8.70
CA ASN A 231 7.00 12.64 9.79
C ASN A 231 7.37 13.98 10.45
N THR A 232 7.94 13.88 11.64
CA THR A 232 8.52 14.95 12.45
C THR A 232 9.94 15.35 12.05
N HIS A 233 10.50 14.79 10.97
CA HIS A 233 11.89 15.02 10.53
C HIS A 233 12.02 15.83 9.23
N GLU A 234 10.96 16.55 8.84
CA GLU A 234 11.04 17.52 7.75
C GLU A 234 11.98 18.68 8.16
N VAL A 235 13.06 18.85 7.39
CA VAL A 235 14.05 19.92 7.58
C VAL A 235 13.74 21.02 6.59
N PHE A 236 13.32 22.17 7.10
CA PHE A 236 13.12 23.39 6.30
C PHE A 236 14.43 24.15 6.16
N TYR A 237 14.98 24.21 4.94
CA TYR A 237 16.32 24.73 4.72
C TYR A 237 16.49 26.20 5.12
N HIS A 238 15.44 27.01 4.98
CA HIS A 238 15.45 28.41 5.40
C HIS A 238 15.56 28.60 6.91
N GLU A 239 15.12 27.62 7.70
CA GLU A 239 15.20 27.64 9.16
C GLU A 239 16.49 26.98 9.66
N ASP A 240 16.88 25.88 9.01
CA ASP A 240 18.01 25.04 9.42
C ASP A 240 19.37 25.60 8.98
N ASN A 241 19.48 26.11 7.73
CA ASN A 241 20.67 26.80 7.24
C ASN A 241 20.31 27.96 6.30
N PRO A 242 20.05 29.16 6.84
CA PRO A 242 19.65 30.33 6.06
C PRO A 242 20.68 30.76 5.01
N ALA A 243 21.98 30.54 5.27
CA ALA A 243 23.05 30.89 4.34
C ALA A 243 23.00 30.01 3.09
N PHE A 244 22.88 28.68 3.26
CA PHE A 244 22.66 27.74 2.16
C PHE A 244 21.41 28.10 1.37
N ALA A 245 20.27 28.26 2.06
CA ALA A 245 18.99 28.50 1.40
C ALA A 245 18.98 29.81 0.60
N LYS A 246 19.61 30.87 1.11
CA LYS A 246 19.69 32.16 0.43
C LYS A 246 20.74 32.17 -0.67
N GLN A 247 22.00 31.89 -0.35
CA GLN A 247 23.12 32.13 -1.28
C GLN A 247 23.09 31.17 -2.48
N CYS A 248 22.67 29.92 -2.28
CA CYS A 248 22.58 28.96 -3.39
C CYS A 248 21.33 29.15 -4.25
N SER A 249 20.28 29.82 -3.77
CA SER A 249 19.06 30.09 -4.55
C SER A 249 19.13 31.34 -5.42
N GLU A 250 20.16 32.18 -5.26
CA GLU A 250 20.33 33.41 -6.05
C GLU A 250 20.66 33.14 -7.52
N CYS A 251 21.31 32.02 -7.83
CA CYS A 251 21.75 31.69 -9.19
C CYS A 251 20.85 30.64 -9.89
N HIS A 252 20.35 29.66 -9.15
CA HIS A 252 19.52 28.58 -9.67
C HIS A 252 18.51 28.11 -8.60
N ASN A 253 17.64 27.17 -8.94
CA ASN A 253 16.76 26.53 -7.94
C ASN A 253 17.59 26.00 -6.77
N LEU A 254 17.12 26.15 -5.53
CA LEU A 254 17.77 25.52 -4.39
C LEU A 254 17.62 24.00 -4.55
N TYR A 255 18.70 23.30 -4.89
CA TYR A 255 18.69 21.85 -5.05
C TYR A 255 18.82 21.21 -3.65
N PRO A 256 17.82 20.44 -3.19
CA PRO A 256 17.92 19.71 -1.93
C PRO A 256 19.17 18.80 -1.91
N PRO A 257 20.00 18.84 -0.85
CA PRO A 257 21.21 18.01 -0.76
C PRO A 257 20.93 16.49 -0.88
N ILE A 258 19.73 16.05 -0.52
CA ILE A 258 19.28 14.66 -0.66
C ILE A 258 19.22 14.13 -2.10
N LEU A 259 19.30 15.00 -3.12
CA LEU A 259 19.17 14.61 -4.53
C LEU A 259 20.45 14.05 -5.15
N LEU A 260 21.57 14.03 -4.42
CA LEU A 260 22.82 13.43 -4.85
C LEU A 260 23.57 12.79 -3.66
N PRO A 261 24.33 11.71 -3.90
CA PRO A 261 25.27 11.18 -2.91
C PRO A 261 26.36 12.19 -2.57
N LYS A 262 26.95 12.09 -1.37
CA LYS A 262 28.06 12.94 -0.94
C LYS A 262 29.20 12.99 -1.97
N ALA A 263 29.60 11.83 -2.49
CA ALA A 263 30.67 11.74 -3.49
C ALA A 263 30.36 12.53 -4.79
N SER A 264 29.08 12.64 -5.16
CA SER A 264 28.66 13.46 -6.30
C SER A 264 28.68 14.95 -5.96
N TRP A 265 28.29 15.33 -4.73
CA TRP A 265 28.41 16.72 -4.26
C TRP A 265 29.87 17.18 -4.16
N GLU A 266 30.79 16.30 -3.77
CA GLU A 266 32.23 16.60 -3.76
C GLU A 266 32.73 17.00 -5.14
N VAL A 267 32.22 16.38 -6.22
CA VAL A 267 32.53 16.77 -7.60
C VAL A 267 31.88 18.11 -7.98
N VAL A 268 30.66 18.38 -7.52
CA VAL A 268 29.96 19.65 -7.82
C VAL A 268 30.62 20.85 -7.12
N LEU A 269 31.16 20.62 -5.92
CA LEU A 269 31.72 21.65 -5.03
C LEU A 269 33.25 21.55 -4.90
N SER A 270 33.92 20.90 -5.85
CA SER A 270 35.38 20.68 -5.80
C SER A 270 36.16 21.97 -6.04
N ASP A 271 35.71 22.78 -7.01
CA ASP A 271 36.38 24.02 -7.41
C ASP A 271 35.37 25.19 -7.32
N PRO A 272 35.49 26.06 -6.30
CA PRO A 272 34.59 27.21 -6.15
C PRO A 272 34.85 28.29 -7.20
N THR A 273 36.00 28.30 -7.88
CA THR A 273 36.32 29.30 -8.89
C THR A 273 35.66 29.01 -10.24
N GLU A 274 35.31 27.73 -10.49
CA GLU A 274 34.72 27.25 -11.74
C GLU A 274 33.51 26.34 -11.48
N HIS A 275 32.42 26.92 -10.97
CA HIS A 275 31.15 26.25 -10.75
C HIS A 275 30.18 26.51 -11.90
N PHE A 276 30.23 25.68 -12.95
CA PHE A 276 29.38 25.81 -14.15
C PHE A 276 29.48 27.18 -14.84
N ARG A 277 30.70 27.74 -14.93
CA ARG A 277 31.03 29.08 -15.47
C ARG A 277 30.66 30.24 -14.55
N GLU A 278 30.45 29.96 -13.27
CA GLU A 278 30.27 30.97 -12.22
C GLU A 278 31.36 30.81 -11.16
N ASN A 279 31.84 31.93 -10.60
CA ASN A 279 32.81 31.94 -9.51
C ASN A 279 32.07 32.09 -8.16
N LEU A 280 31.99 30.99 -7.40
CA LEU A 280 31.35 30.97 -6.08
C LEU A 280 32.18 31.69 -5.02
N SER A 281 33.50 31.77 -5.15
CA SER A 281 34.35 32.46 -4.15
C SER A 281 34.02 33.95 -4.02
N GLU A 282 33.43 34.55 -5.05
CA GLU A 282 32.97 35.95 -5.02
C GLU A 282 31.50 36.08 -4.59
N LYS A 283 30.67 35.10 -4.93
CA LYS A 283 29.20 35.16 -4.77
C LYS A 283 28.67 34.49 -3.51
N VAL A 284 29.44 33.59 -2.91
CA VAL A 284 29.02 32.76 -1.77
C VAL A 284 30.07 32.89 -0.65
N PRO A 285 29.97 33.93 0.19
CA PRO A 285 30.93 34.18 1.28
C PRO A 285 31.06 33.01 2.26
N ASP A 286 29.97 32.27 2.47
CA ASP A 286 29.89 31.17 3.44
C ASP A 286 30.12 29.79 2.79
N PHE A 287 30.83 29.74 1.65
CA PHE A 287 30.95 28.55 0.80
C PHE A 287 31.39 27.28 1.57
N GLU A 288 32.43 27.35 2.41
CA GLU A 288 32.91 26.17 3.13
C GLU A 288 31.88 25.67 4.16
N SER A 289 31.19 26.56 4.88
CA SER A 289 30.13 26.18 5.81
C SER A 289 28.95 25.54 5.07
N ILE A 290 28.56 26.09 3.91
CA ILE A 290 27.51 25.54 3.07
C ILE A 290 27.91 24.17 2.51
N LYS A 291 29.17 24.01 2.10
CA LYS A 291 29.70 22.74 1.60
C LYS A 291 29.66 21.65 2.66
N GLU A 292 30.10 21.94 3.88
CA GLU A 292 29.98 21.01 5.01
C GLU A 292 28.52 20.64 5.29
N TYR A 293 27.63 21.63 5.25
CA TYR A 293 26.19 21.40 5.43
C TYR A 293 25.61 20.47 4.36
N ILE A 294 25.91 20.71 3.08
CA ILE A 294 25.45 19.87 1.96
C ILE A 294 25.96 18.43 2.12
N PHE A 295 27.22 18.25 2.54
CA PHE A 295 27.79 16.93 2.76
C PHE A 295 27.11 16.18 3.91
N ALA A 296 26.80 16.89 5.00
CA ALA A 296 26.09 16.32 6.16
C ALA A 296 24.63 15.96 5.85
N HIS A 297 24.01 16.61 4.86
CA HIS A 297 22.59 16.43 4.48
C HIS A 297 22.40 15.73 3.13
N SER A 298 23.45 15.09 2.60
CA SER A 298 23.45 14.37 1.33
C SER A 298 22.48 13.17 1.33
N ALA A 299 22.31 12.50 0.19
CA ALA A 299 21.36 11.38 0.08
C ALA A 299 21.58 10.30 1.17
N GLU A 300 22.81 10.09 1.64
CA GLU A 300 23.17 9.14 2.70
C GLU A 300 22.58 9.49 4.08
N SER A 301 22.25 10.76 4.34
CA SER A 301 21.81 11.21 5.67
C SER A 301 20.30 11.13 5.88
N ALA A 302 19.52 10.97 4.81
CA ALA A 302 18.06 11.00 4.85
C ALA A 302 17.46 9.60 4.61
N THR A 303 16.36 9.31 5.31
CA THR A 303 15.66 8.01 5.28
C THR A 303 14.51 7.95 4.28
N ASN A 304 14.26 9.03 3.54
CA ASN A 304 13.15 9.09 2.60
C ASN A 304 13.40 8.29 1.31
N GLU A 305 12.32 7.99 0.59
CA GLU A 305 12.35 7.21 -0.65
C GLU A 305 13.33 7.78 -1.69
N ILE A 306 13.31 9.10 -1.89
CA ILE A 306 14.11 9.78 -2.92
C ILE A 306 15.59 9.55 -2.68
N SER A 307 16.08 9.78 -1.45
CA SER A 307 17.47 9.52 -1.07
C SER A 307 17.90 8.10 -1.39
N ARG A 308 17.09 7.11 -0.98
CA ARG A 308 17.38 5.70 -1.25
C ARG A 308 17.43 5.40 -2.75
N LYS A 309 16.44 5.84 -3.52
CA LYS A 309 16.38 5.60 -4.97
C LYS A 309 17.53 6.29 -5.70
N ILE A 310 17.95 7.48 -5.25
CA ILE A 310 19.14 8.17 -5.75
C ILE A 310 20.37 7.29 -5.49
N LEU A 311 20.63 6.89 -4.24
CA LEU A 311 21.78 6.04 -3.89
C LEU A 311 21.80 4.76 -4.74
N GLN A 312 20.67 4.05 -4.82
CA GLN A 312 20.52 2.84 -5.63
C GLN A 312 20.78 3.08 -7.12
N SER A 313 20.26 4.17 -7.69
CA SER A 313 20.38 4.46 -9.12
C SER A 313 21.74 5.01 -9.54
N THR A 314 22.52 5.51 -8.57
CA THR A 314 23.90 5.97 -8.81
C THR A 314 24.91 4.83 -8.69
N ASP A 315 24.63 3.79 -7.91
CA ASP A 315 25.48 2.59 -7.76
C ASP A 315 26.96 2.92 -7.52
N GLY A 316 27.23 3.90 -6.66
CA GLY A 316 28.58 4.37 -6.35
C GLY A 316 29.28 5.15 -7.47
N GLN A 317 28.62 5.41 -8.59
CA GLN A 317 29.13 6.27 -9.66
C GLN A 317 28.97 7.75 -9.32
N ASN A 318 29.95 8.57 -9.70
CA ASN A 318 29.92 10.02 -9.51
C ASN A 318 29.03 10.72 -10.55
N ILE A 319 27.74 10.40 -10.56
CA ILE A 319 26.74 11.07 -11.39
C ILE A 319 26.34 12.38 -10.71
N TYR A 320 27.05 13.46 -11.02
CA TYR A 320 26.86 14.77 -10.40
C TYR A 320 25.76 15.64 -11.05
N ARG A 321 25.06 15.13 -12.06
CA ARG A 321 23.87 15.79 -12.64
C ARG A 321 22.63 15.03 -12.24
N ILE A 322 21.76 15.64 -11.44
CA ILE A 322 20.49 15.06 -10.97
C ILE A 322 19.67 14.50 -12.15
N THR A 323 19.55 15.24 -13.24
CA THR A 323 18.80 14.82 -14.45
C THR A 323 19.43 13.65 -15.22
N ARG A 324 20.60 13.16 -14.79
CA ARG A 324 21.31 12.01 -15.38
C ARG A 324 21.25 10.76 -14.51
N THR A 325 20.80 10.85 -13.27
CA THR A 325 20.62 9.67 -12.40
C THR A 325 19.59 8.71 -13.02
N GLY A 326 19.69 7.42 -12.71
CA GLY A 326 18.71 6.43 -13.18
C GLY A 326 17.31 6.75 -12.68
N TYR A 327 17.20 7.06 -11.37
CA TYR A 327 15.94 7.40 -10.72
C TYR A 327 15.23 8.57 -11.42
N TRP A 328 15.92 9.69 -11.67
CA TRP A 328 15.29 10.84 -12.32
C TRP A 328 14.76 10.48 -13.71
N LYS A 329 15.53 9.73 -14.51
CA LYS A 329 15.14 9.34 -15.87
C LYS A 329 13.90 8.43 -15.88
N GLU A 330 13.82 7.51 -14.94
CA GLU A 330 12.71 6.58 -14.81
C GLU A 330 11.45 7.32 -14.37
N THR A 331 11.52 8.10 -13.29
CA THR A 331 10.38 8.86 -12.76
C THR A 331 9.85 9.88 -13.78
N HIS A 332 10.72 10.49 -14.58
CA HIS A 332 10.32 11.51 -15.57
C HIS A 332 10.15 10.95 -17.00
N ALA A 333 10.15 9.63 -17.19
CA ALA A 333 10.14 9.00 -18.52
C ALA A 333 8.91 9.37 -19.36
N GLN A 334 7.76 9.62 -18.71
CA GLN A 334 6.50 9.96 -19.38
C GLN A 334 6.39 11.42 -19.84
N ILE A 335 7.29 12.29 -19.37
CA ILE A 335 7.26 13.70 -19.73
C ILE A 335 7.76 13.84 -21.17
N PRO A 336 6.91 14.30 -22.10
CA PRO A 336 7.26 14.33 -23.50
C PRO A 336 8.36 15.38 -23.73
N ARG A 337 9.28 15.11 -24.67
CA ARG A 337 10.47 15.97 -24.88
C ARG A 337 10.12 17.42 -25.26
N ASN A 338 8.97 17.64 -25.88
CA ASN A 338 8.47 18.97 -26.23
C ASN A 338 8.06 19.79 -25.00
N ALA A 339 7.71 19.15 -23.87
CA ALA A 339 7.39 19.84 -22.62
C ALA A 339 8.51 20.78 -22.18
N TYR A 340 9.76 20.34 -22.31
CA TYR A 340 10.93 21.14 -21.94
C TYR A 340 11.17 22.32 -22.89
N LYS A 341 10.48 22.40 -24.05
CA LYS A 341 10.52 23.59 -24.92
C LYS A 341 9.59 24.70 -24.43
N HIS A 342 8.71 24.43 -23.46
CA HIS A 342 7.79 25.44 -22.94
C HIS A 342 8.58 26.63 -22.34
N PRO A 343 8.23 27.89 -22.64
CA PRO A 343 9.00 29.06 -22.22
C PRO A 343 9.21 29.21 -20.70
N LYS A 344 8.30 28.62 -19.90
CA LYS A 344 8.40 28.61 -18.43
C LYS A 344 9.17 27.41 -17.87
N ILE A 345 9.30 26.32 -18.63
CA ILE A 345 10.05 25.12 -18.20
C ILE A 345 11.50 25.23 -18.67
N LYS A 346 11.71 25.47 -19.97
CA LYS A 346 12.99 25.65 -20.71
C LYS A 346 13.97 24.48 -20.66
N THR A 347 14.19 23.87 -19.49
CA THR A 347 15.19 22.82 -19.29
C THR A 347 14.69 21.76 -18.32
N LYS A 348 15.34 20.60 -18.33
CA LYS A 348 15.07 19.50 -17.38
C LYS A 348 15.47 19.83 -15.95
N SER A 349 16.35 20.80 -15.75
CA SER A 349 16.85 21.19 -14.42
C SER A 349 15.94 22.18 -13.70
N ASN A 350 14.90 22.69 -14.37
CA ASN A 350 13.96 23.62 -13.79
C ASN A 350 12.86 22.89 -12.99
N CYS A 351 13.25 22.18 -11.94
CA CYS A 351 12.35 21.34 -11.14
C CYS A 351 11.19 22.14 -10.52
N SER A 352 11.44 23.37 -10.07
CA SER A 352 10.43 24.27 -9.49
C SER A 352 9.30 24.66 -10.45
N ALA A 353 9.48 24.46 -11.76
CA ALA A 353 8.41 24.70 -12.73
C ALA A 353 7.22 23.75 -12.57
N CYS A 354 7.47 22.53 -12.08
CA CYS A 354 6.45 21.51 -11.85
C CYS A 354 6.32 21.12 -10.37
N HIS A 355 7.35 21.30 -9.54
CA HIS A 355 7.31 20.98 -8.11
C HIS A 355 7.28 22.28 -7.29
N GLU A 356 6.11 22.70 -6.79
CA GLU A 356 5.96 24.06 -6.22
C GLU A 356 6.80 24.30 -4.96
N ASN A 357 7.00 23.26 -4.15
CA ASN A 357 7.79 23.33 -2.91
C ASN A 357 9.25 22.90 -3.09
N PHE A 358 9.75 22.83 -4.34
CA PHE A 358 11.12 22.39 -4.61
C PHE A 358 12.16 23.32 -3.96
N GLY A 359 13.01 22.75 -3.11
CA GLY A 359 14.04 23.51 -2.41
C GLY A 359 13.56 24.21 -1.14
N ILE A 360 12.35 23.92 -0.65
CA ILE A 360 11.89 24.44 0.65
C ILE A 360 12.33 23.52 1.79
N SER A 361 12.14 22.21 1.61
CA SER A 361 12.51 21.19 2.58
C SER A 361 13.24 20.00 1.94
N ASN A 362 13.71 19.09 2.78
CA ASN A 362 14.25 17.79 2.37
C ASN A 362 13.18 16.78 1.91
N TYR A 363 11.96 17.22 1.62
CA TYR A 363 10.90 16.39 1.03
C TYR A 363 10.44 16.97 -0.31
N ILE A 364 10.19 16.09 -1.27
CA ILE A 364 9.52 16.43 -2.52
C ILE A 364 8.33 15.48 -2.62
N ASN A 365 7.13 16.00 -2.39
CA ASN A 365 5.92 15.20 -2.41
C ASN A 365 5.27 15.23 -3.80
N ASP A 366 4.68 14.11 -4.21
CA ASP A 366 3.88 14.03 -5.43
C ASP A 366 2.66 14.96 -5.41
N GLU A 367 2.13 15.23 -4.21
CA GLU A 367 1.02 16.15 -3.96
C GLU A 367 1.36 17.59 -4.36
N ASP A 368 2.65 17.95 -4.37
CA ASP A 368 3.15 19.27 -4.71
C ASP A 368 3.48 19.42 -6.22
N ILE A 369 3.19 18.37 -7.01
CA ILE A 369 3.38 18.38 -8.47
C ILE A 369 2.22 19.12 -9.13
N THR A 370 2.54 20.21 -9.83
CA THR A 370 1.59 20.99 -10.62
C THR A 370 1.98 21.02 -12.10
N LEU A 371 1.05 20.63 -12.97
CA LEU A 371 1.22 20.66 -14.42
C LEU A 371 0.53 21.88 -15.06
N LYS A 372 0.66 23.06 -14.42
CA LYS A 372 -0.03 24.31 -14.81
C LYS A 372 0.28 24.83 -16.21
N TYR A 373 1.34 24.33 -16.84
CA TYR A 373 1.78 24.71 -18.19
C TYR A 373 1.40 23.70 -19.27
N PHE A 374 0.61 22.68 -18.94
CA PHE A 374 0.16 21.64 -19.85
C PHE A 374 -1.34 21.78 -20.14
N SER A 375 -1.77 21.43 -21.34
CA SER A 375 -3.20 21.23 -21.59
C SER A 375 -3.74 20.09 -20.73
N PHE A 376 -5.05 20.09 -20.45
CA PHE A 376 -5.69 19.00 -19.69
C PHE A 376 -5.36 17.62 -20.28
N SER A 377 -5.37 17.47 -21.61
CA SER A 377 -5.02 16.21 -22.27
C SER A 377 -3.57 15.80 -22.09
N GLU A 378 -2.64 16.75 -22.07
CA GLU A 378 -1.21 16.46 -21.86
C GLU A 378 -0.94 16.13 -20.40
N ALA A 379 -1.50 16.90 -19.48
CA ALA A 379 -1.44 16.63 -18.05
C ALA A 379 -2.01 15.24 -17.74
N LEU A 380 -3.17 14.90 -18.31
CA LEU A 380 -3.78 13.58 -18.14
C LEU A 380 -2.90 12.46 -18.66
N LYS A 381 -2.25 12.62 -19.82
CA LYS A 381 -1.32 11.62 -20.37
C LYS A 381 -0.08 11.43 -19.49
N ILE A 382 0.43 12.51 -18.91
CA ILE A 382 1.56 12.47 -17.98
C ILE A 382 1.13 11.75 -16.68
N TYR A 383 0.02 12.15 -16.06
CA TYR A 383 -0.50 11.52 -14.84
C TYR A 383 -0.86 10.04 -15.03
N LEU A 384 -1.52 9.69 -16.14
CA LEU A 384 -1.97 8.33 -16.42
C LEU A 384 -0.93 7.47 -17.15
N HIS A 385 0.27 7.99 -17.39
CA HIS A 385 1.38 7.26 -18.00
C HIS A 385 1.02 6.64 -19.38
N LEU A 386 0.19 7.34 -20.16
CA LEU A 386 -0.40 6.85 -21.42
C LEU A 386 0.53 6.95 -22.64
N ASN A 387 1.79 7.35 -22.45
CA ASN A 387 2.77 7.51 -23.53
C ASN A 387 3.68 6.27 -23.72
N LYS A 388 3.35 5.12 -23.11
CA LYS A 388 4.06 3.84 -23.29
C LYS A 388 3.67 3.12 -24.57
#